data_AF-A0A6V7UB88-F1
#
_entry.id   AF-A0A6V7UB88-F1
#
_cell.length_a   1.000
_cell.length_b   1.000
_cell.length_c   1.000
_cell.angle_alpha   90.00
_cell.angle_beta   90.00
_cell.angle_gamma   90.00
#
_symmetry.space_group_name_H-M   'P 1'
#
loop_
_entity.id
_entity.type
_entity.pdbx_description
1 polymer ?
#
loop_
_entity_poly.entity_id
_entity_poly.type
_entity_poly.pdbx_seq_one_letter_code
_entity_poly.pdbx_strand_id
1 'polypeptide(L)'
;MTTAQKKSKPILKEVPDLVCDASTKQTYTKGKFLGKGGFARCYELTNNKTKIVYAGKVVSKTLLIKKHQRDKMKQEVQIQKMLSHPNVVKMEGFFER
;
A
#
# COMPACT_ATOMS: atom_id res chain seq x y z
N MET A 1 16.92 -37.28 -9.12
CA MET A 1 16.70 -37.00 -7.69
C MET A 1 16.72 -35.48 -7.50
N THR A 2 15.53 -34.86 -7.43
CA THR A 2 15.04 -34.11 -6.24
C THR A 2 16.03 -33.02 -5.76
N THR A 3 15.68 -31.74 -5.86
CA THR A 3 14.84 -31.12 -4.83
C THR A 3 14.02 -29.95 -5.39
N ALA A 4 12.69 -30.08 -5.35
CA ALA A 4 11.81 -28.93 -5.44
C ALA A 4 12.00 -28.09 -4.16
N GLN A 5 12.69 -26.95 -4.29
CA GLN A 5 12.85 -26.00 -3.19
C GLN A 5 11.48 -25.48 -2.77
N LYS A 6 11.01 -25.95 -1.63
CA LYS A 6 9.77 -25.49 -0.96
C LYS A 6 9.99 -24.03 -0.55
N LYS A 7 9.64 -23.08 -1.44
CA LYS A 7 9.73 -21.64 -1.13
C LYS A 7 8.84 -21.35 0.07
N SER A 8 9.45 -21.04 1.21
CA SER A 8 8.72 -20.54 2.38
C SER A 8 7.99 -19.25 1.99
N LYS A 9 6.74 -19.11 2.42
CA LYS A 9 6.00 -17.86 2.23
C LYS A 9 6.78 -16.75 2.96
N PRO A 10 7.14 -15.63 2.30
CA PRO A 10 7.84 -14.56 2.97
C PRO A 10 6.98 -14.01 4.11
N ILE A 11 7.57 -13.93 5.32
CA ILE A 11 6.91 -13.36 6.49
C ILE A 11 6.69 -11.88 6.21
N LEU A 12 5.42 -11.47 6.15
CA LEU A 12 5.05 -10.08 5.96
C LEU A 12 5.05 -9.40 7.32
N LYS A 13 5.88 -8.36 7.47
CA LYS A 13 5.81 -7.46 8.63
C LYS A 13 4.40 -6.90 8.74
N GLU A 14 3.91 -6.80 9.97
CA GLU A 14 2.63 -6.15 10.23
C GLU A 14 2.70 -4.66 9.89
N VAL A 15 1.58 -4.13 9.41
CA VAL A 15 1.46 -2.70 9.15
C VAL A 15 1.30 -2.01 10.51
N PRO A 16 2.13 -1.01 10.86
CA PRO A 16 2.02 -0.28 12.11
C PRO A 16 0.63 0.34 12.31
N ASP A 17 0.19 0.50 13.56
CA ASP A 17 -1.08 1.15 13.87
C ASP A 17 -1.06 2.65 13.57
N LEU A 18 0.12 3.27 13.65
CA LEU A 18 0.35 4.65 13.25
C LEU A 18 1.21 4.70 11.99
N VAL A 19 0.64 5.22 10.91
CA VAL A 19 1.31 5.44 9.64
C VAL A 19 1.63 6.93 9.51
N CYS A 20 2.88 7.26 9.23
CA CYS A 20 3.33 8.65 9.08
C CYS A 20 3.88 8.88 7.68
N ASP A 21 3.40 9.93 7.03
CA ASP A 21 4.01 10.48 5.84
C ASP A 21 5.03 11.54 6.24
N ALA A 22 6.32 11.23 6.04
CA ALA A 22 7.41 12.12 6.41
C ALA A 22 7.45 13.41 5.56
N SER A 23 6.92 13.37 4.33
CA SER A 23 6.94 14.50 3.41
C SER A 23 5.94 15.59 3.79
N THR A 24 4.73 15.18 4.15
CA THR A 24 3.64 16.09 4.53
C THR A 24 3.49 16.26 6.04
N LYS A 25 4.25 15.48 6.84
CA LYS A 25 4.12 15.34 8.30
C LYS A 25 2.71 14.91 8.75
N GLN A 26 1.93 14.34 7.85
CA GLN A 26 0.61 13.81 8.18
C GLN A 26 0.72 12.45 8.86
N THR A 27 -0.19 12.21 9.79
CA THR A 27 -0.28 10.93 10.50
C THR A 27 -1.67 10.33 10.31
N TYR A 28 -1.69 9.01 10.19
CA TYR A 28 -2.87 8.21 9.92
C TYR A 28 -2.95 7.08 10.92
N THR A 29 -4.11 6.95 11.57
CA THR A 29 -4.40 5.79 12.41
C THR A 29 -4.97 4.68 11.55
N LYS A 30 -4.35 3.49 11.59
CA LYS A 30 -4.82 2.28 10.92
C LYS A 30 -6.03 1.71 11.67
N GLY A 31 -7.13 1.59 10.96
CA GLY A 31 -8.36 0.98 11.43
C GLY A 31 -8.54 -0.44 10.90
N LYS A 32 -9.79 -0.77 10.55
CA LYS A 32 -10.20 -2.13 10.14
C LYS A 32 -9.45 -2.61 8.91
N PHE A 33 -9.22 -3.92 8.85
CA PHE A 33 -8.76 -4.58 7.64
C PHE A 33 -9.91 -4.67 6.62
N LEU A 34 -9.66 -4.20 5.40
CA LEU A 34 -10.65 -4.18 4.31
C LEU A 34 -10.54 -5.41 3.40
N GLY A 35 -9.32 -5.92 3.22
CA GLY A 35 -9.10 -7.07 2.34
C GLY A 35 -7.68 -7.16 1.79
N LYS A 36 -7.42 -8.25 1.07
CA LYS A 36 -6.14 -8.52 0.42
C LYS A 36 -6.34 -8.66 -1.09
N GLY A 37 -5.52 -7.98 -1.87
CA GLY A 37 -5.51 -8.09 -3.34
C GLY A 37 -4.08 -8.19 -3.87
N GLY A 38 -3.75 -9.31 -4.51
CA GLY A 38 -2.39 -9.56 -5.00
C GLY A 38 -1.33 -9.45 -3.89
N PHE A 39 -0.40 -8.49 -4.05
CA PHE A 39 0.66 -8.18 -3.07
C PHE A 39 0.24 -7.17 -2.00
N ALA A 40 -0.94 -6.55 -2.14
CA ALA A 40 -1.40 -5.48 -1.28
C ALA A 40 -2.36 -5.97 -0.19
N ARG A 41 -2.32 -5.28 0.95
CA ARG A 41 -3.34 -5.35 2.00
C ARG A 41 -3.97 -3.96 2.15
N CYS A 42 -5.28 -3.92 2.21
CA CYS A 42 -6.04 -2.68 2.34
C CYS A 42 -6.57 -2.55 3.76
N TYR A 43 -6.40 -1.38 4.35
CA TYR A 43 -6.89 -1.02 5.67
C TYR A 43 -7.64 0.31 5.58
N GLU A 44 -8.55 0.53 6.52
CA GLU A 44 -9.04 1.87 6.79
C GLU A 44 -7.91 2.71 7.40
N LEU A 45 -7.73 3.95 6.93
CA LEU A 45 -6.77 4.90 7.46
C LEU A 45 -7.46 6.21 7.78
N THR A 46 -7.41 6.65 9.03
CA THR A 46 -8.01 7.92 9.46
C THR A 46 -6.92 8.96 9.62
N ASN A 47 -6.99 10.06 8.86
CA ASN A 47 -6.05 11.17 9.04
C ASN A 47 -6.30 11.84 10.40
N ASN A 48 -5.27 11.89 11.24
CA ASN A 48 -5.43 12.31 12.63
C ASN A 48 -5.75 13.80 12.77
N LYS A 49 -5.38 14.62 11.77
CA LYS A 49 -5.65 16.06 11.74
C LYS A 49 -7.03 16.37 11.18
N THR A 50 -7.36 15.85 10.00
CA THR A 50 -8.61 16.18 9.29
C THR A 50 -9.79 15.29 9.67
N LYS A 51 -9.53 14.16 10.33
CA LYS A 51 -10.49 13.10 10.64
C LYS A 51 -11.13 12.42 9.41
N ILE A 52 -10.64 12.73 8.22
CA ILE A 52 -11.08 12.07 6.98
C ILE A 52 -10.58 10.63 6.98
N VAL A 53 -11.47 9.72 6.57
CA VAL A 53 -11.21 8.29 6.46
C VAL A 53 -10.87 7.93 5.00
N TYR A 54 -9.82 7.14 4.82
CA TYR A 54 -9.30 6.70 3.53
C TYR A 54 -9.16 5.17 3.47
N ALA A 55 -9.07 4.63 2.25
CA ALA A 55 -8.61 3.27 2.03
C ALA A 55 -7.08 3.27 1.79
N GLY A 56 -6.32 2.74 2.75
CA GLY A 56 -4.88 2.60 2.66
C GLY A 56 -4.45 1.29 2.00
N LYS A 57 -3.95 1.36 0.76
CA LYS A 57 -3.34 0.22 0.06
C LYS A 57 -1.87 0.08 0.45
N VAL A 58 -1.55 -0.91 1.29
CA VAL A 58 -0.20 -1.15 1.78
C VAL A 58 0.44 -2.32 1.03
N VAL A 59 1.62 -2.08 0.44
CA VAL A 59 2.39 -3.10 -0.29
C VAL A 59 3.75 -3.29 0.38
N SER A 60 4.07 -4.53 0.77
CA SER A 60 5.37 -4.83 1.36
C SER A 60 6.46 -4.78 0.30
N LYS A 61 7.51 -3.97 0.52
CA LYS A 61 8.70 -3.94 -0.36
C LYS A 61 9.37 -5.31 -0.50
N THR A 62 9.25 -6.18 0.50
CA THR A 62 9.78 -7.56 0.46
C THR A 62 9.11 -8.43 -0.59
N LEU A 63 7.91 -8.06 -1.06
CA LEU A 63 7.21 -8.75 -2.16
C LEU A 63 7.56 -8.19 -3.55
N LEU A 64 8.26 -7.05 -3.61
CA LEU A 64 8.60 -6.33 -4.84
C LEU A 64 10.08 -6.50 -5.20
N ILE A 65 10.54 -7.75 -5.16
CA ILE A 65 11.95 -8.11 -5.36
C ILE A 65 12.38 -7.87 -6.81
N LYS A 66 11.50 -8.16 -7.79
CA LYS A 66 11.85 -8.07 -9.21
C LYS A 66 11.60 -6.65 -9.74
N LYS A 67 12.50 -6.16 -10.60
CA LYS A 67 12.43 -4.82 -11.20
C LYS A 67 11.07 -4.56 -11.85
N HIS A 68 10.57 -5.50 -12.66
CA HIS A 68 9.28 -5.35 -13.33
C HIS A 68 8.09 -5.18 -12.37
N GLN A 69 8.14 -5.73 -11.15
CA GLN A 69 7.06 -5.56 -10.17
C GLN A 69 7.05 -4.13 -9.62
N ARG A 70 8.24 -3.57 -9.38
CA ARG A 70 8.40 -2.16 -8.97
C ARG A 70 7.97 -1.22 -10.10
N ASP A 71 8.34 -1.53 -11.33
CA ASP A 71 7.98 -0.72 -12.49
C ASP A 71 6.45 -0.69 -12.69
N LYS A 72 5.77 -1.84 -12.56
CA LYS A 72 4.29 -1.91 -12.57
C LYS A 72 3.66 -1.07 -11.46
N MET A 73 4.22 -1.11 -10.24
CA MET A 73 3.71 -0.31 -9.13
C MET A 73 3.90 1.19 -9.37
N LYS A 74 5.05 1.60 -9.93
CA LYS A 74 5.30 3.00 -10.31
C LYS A 74 4.32 3.48 -11.38
N GLN A 75 4.08 2.67 -12.41
CA GLN A 75 3.10 2.98 -13.46
C GLN A 75 1.69 3.12 -12.90
N GLU A 76 1.28 2.21 -12.00
CA GLU A 76 -0.03 2.29 -11.34
C GLU A 76 -0.21 3.62 -10.60
N VAL A 77 0.79 4.03 -9.81
CA VAL A 77 0.79 5.31 -9.09
C VAL A 77 0.76 6.50 -10.06
N GLN A 78 1.56 6.48 -11.13
CA GLN A 78 1.62 7.56 -12.11
C GLN A 78 0.26 7.77 -12.80
N ILE A 79 -0.34 6.68 -13.29
CA ILE A 79 -1.63 6.74 -13.96
C ILE A 79 -2.70 7.23 -12.99
N GLN A 80 -2.81 6.63 -11.80
CA GLN A 80 -3.89 6.96 -10.87
C GLN A 80 -3.79 8.40 -10.32
N LYS A 81 -2.58 8.95 -10.17
CA LYS A 81 -2.36 10.36 -9.80
C LYS A 81 -2.91 11.35 -10.84
N MET A 82 -2.98 10.96 -12.12
CA MET A 82 -3.47 11.82 -13.20
C MET A 82 -5.00 11.76 -13.35
N LEU A 83 -5.68 10.82 -12.70
CA LEU A 83 -7.12 10.63 -12.85
C LEU A 83 -7.88 11.42 -11.78
N SER A 84 -8.81 12.27 -12.22
CA SER A 84 -9.72 13.01 -11.35
C SER A 84 -11.11 13.07 -11.99
N HIS A 85 -11.97 12.12 -11.62
CA HIS A 85 -13.31 11.98 -12.18
C HIS A 85 -14.26 11.37 -11.14
N PRO A 86 -15.54 11.80 -11.05
CA PRO A 86 -16.47 11.33 -10.02
C PRO A 86 -16.67 9.81 -9.97
N ASN A 87 -16.58 9.14 -11.12
CA ASN A 87 -16.74 7.68 -11.24
C ASN A 87 -15.42 6.89 -11.23
N VAL A 88 -14.29 7.55 -10.91
CA VAL A 88 -12.97 6.92 -10.84
C VAL A 88 -12.37 7.16 -9.46
N VAL A 89 -11.80 6.12 -8.84
CA VAL A 89 -11.19 6.23 -7.52
C VAL A 89 -9.98 7.17 -7.58
N LYS A 90 -10.12 8.31 -6.91
CA LYS A 90 -9.07 9.31 -6.77
C LYS A 90 -7.95 8.83 -5.85
N MET A 91 -6.71 9.03 -6.27
CA MET A 91 -5.54 8.84 -5.39
C MET A 91 -5.26 10.13 -4.63
N GLU A 92 -5.54 10.12 -3.33
CA GLU A 92 -5.31 11.28 -2.45
C GLU A 92 -3.83 11.46 -2.05
N GLY A 93 -3.06 10.37 -2.06
CA GLY A 93 -1.65 10.43 -1.73
C GLY A 93 -0.93 9.10 -1.96
N PHE A 94 0.41 9.17 -1.99
CA PHE A 94 1.30 8.03 -2.05
C PHE A 94 2.62 8.39 -1.36
N PHE A 95 3.09 7.52 -0.47
CA PHE A 95 4.36 7.67 0.22
C PHE A 95 4.95 6.30 0.56
N GLU A 96 6.24 6.26 0.87
CA GLU A 96 6.95 5.06 1.28
C GLU A 96 7.94 5.35 2.42
N ARG A 97 8.30 4.31 3.19
CA ARG A 97 9.39 4.31 4.17
C ARG A 97 10.58 3.52 3.66
#